data_AF-A0A7C3S758-F1
#
_entry.id   AF-A0A7C3S758-F1
#
_cell.length_a   1.000
_cell.length_b   1.000
_cell.length_c   1.000
_cell.angle_alpha   90.00
_cell.angle_beta   90.00
_cell.angle_gamma   90.00
#
_symmetry.space_group_name_H-M   'P 1'
#
loop_
_entity.id
_entity.type
_entity.pdbx_description
1 polymer ?
#
loop_
_entity_poly.entity_id
_entity_poly.type
_entity_poly.pdbx_seq_one_letter_code
_entity_poly.pdbx_strand_id
1 'polypeptide(L)'
;MIVTREILASKLLAYINRQTTLAELVDWAEQVMQEGDFAEEDYETIRNIVARLGVADVEGFRLSWDEIVEILEQLGYKVRVEVTG
;
A
#
# COMPACT_ATOMS: atom_id res chain seq x y z
N MET A 1 -11.35 9.47 6.34
CA MET A 1 -10.81 8.30 7.06
C MET A 1 -9.36 8.62 7.38
N ILE A 2 -8.88 8.35 8.58
CA ILE A 2 -7.46 8.51 8.92
C ILE A 2 -6.73 7.24 8.46
N VAL A 3 -5.83 7.37 7.50
CA VAL A 3 -5.00 6.27 7.01
C VAL A 3 -3.86 6.03 8.00
N THR A 4 -3.79 4.79 8.47
CA THR A 4 -2.76 4.30 9.39
C THR A 4 -1.88 3.25 8.71
N ARG A 5 -0.80 2.85 9.38
CA ARG A 5 0.09 1.77 8.92
C ARG A 5 -0.68 0.45 8.72
N GLU A 6 -1.61 0.14 9.61
CA GLU A 6 -2.42 -1.08 9.59
C GLU A 6 -3.36 -1.10 8.38
N ILE A 7 -3.99 0.03 8.07
CA ILE A 7 -4.86 0.16 6.89
C ILE A 7 -4.04 -0.07 5.62
N LEU A 8 -2.85 0.54 5.55
CA LEU A 8 -2.00 0.46 4.37
C LEU A 8 -1.45 -0.96 4.18
N ALA A 9 -1.00 -1.62 5.25
CA ALA A 9 -0.61 -3.02 5.23
C ALA A 9 -1.77 -3.95 4.82
N SER A 10 -2.99 -3.70 5.31
CA SER A 10 -4.18 -4.45 4.93
C SER A 10 -4.50 -4.33 3.43
N LYS A 11 -4.37 -3.13 2.86
CA LYS A 11 -4.59 -2.89 1.42
C LYS A 11 -3.57 -3.64 0.56
N LEU A 12 -2.29 -3.62 0.94
CA LEU A 12 -1.25 -4.39 0.26
C LEU A 12 -1.48 -5.90 0.37
N LEU A 13 -1.83 -6.40 1.56
CA LEU A 13 -2.14 -7.81 1.76
C LEU A 13 -3.33 -8.27 0.93
N ALA A 14 -4.39 -7.45 0.81
CA ALA A 14 -5.51 -7.75 -0.06
C ALA A 14 -5.08 -7.87 -1.53
N TYR A 15 -4.20 -6.98 -1.99
CA TYR A 15 -3.67 -7.01 -3.36
C TYR A 15 -2.80 -8.26 -3.62
N ILE A 16 -1.85 -8.55 -2.73
CA ILE A 16 -0.94 -9.71 -2.84
C ILE A 16 -1.73 -11.02 -2.83
N ASN A 17 -2.76 -11.11 -1.98
CA ASN A 17 -3.64 -12.29 -1.88
C ASN A 17 -4.77 -12.31 -2.93
N ARG A 18 -4.73 -11.44 -3.95
CA ARG A 18 -5.72 -11.36 -5.04
C ARG A 18 -7.16 -11.16 -4.57
N GLN A 19 -7.35 -10.57 -3.40
CA GLN A 19 -8.65 -10.17 -2.87
C GLN A 19 -9.12 -8.82 -3.45
N THR A 20 -8.18 -8.04 -4.00
CA THR A 20 -8.43 -6.82 -4.78
C THR A 20 -7.45 -6.75 -5.95
N THR A 21 -7.77 -5.94 -6.94
CA THR A 21 -6.94 -5.71 -8.13
C THR A 21 -5.92 -4.59 -7.90
N LEU A 22 -4.94 -4.49 -8.80
CA LEU A 22 -4.01 -3.34 -8.79
C LEU A 22 -4.75 -2.02 -9.03
N ALA A 23 -5.72 -2.01 -9.96
CA ALA A 23 -6.51 -0.82 -10.27
C ALA A 23 -7.29 -0.32 -9.03
N GLU A 24 -7.97 -1.21 -8.31
CA GLU A 24 -8.69 -0.84 -7.09
C GLU A 24 -7.76 -0.34 -5.98
N LEU A 25 -6.52 -0.84 -5.90
CA LEU A 25 -5.51 -0.34 -4.97
C LEU A 25 -5.05 1.08 -5.36
N VAL A 26 -4.83 1.33 -6.65
CA VAL A 26 -4.47 2.65 -7.21
C VAL A 26 -5.61 3.64 -6.97
N ASP A 27 -6.85 3.29 -7.34
CA ASP A 27 -8.04 4.12 -7.15
C ASP A 27 -8.21 4.51 -5.67
N TRP A 28 -8.02 3.55 -4.75
CA TRP A 28 -8.05 3.83 -3.31
C TRP A 28 -6.96 4.82 -2.90
N ALA A 29 -5.75 4.66 -3.41
CA ALA A 29 -4.63 5.54 -3.09
C ALA A 29 -4.85 6.96 -3.63
N GLU A 30 -5.35 7.10 -4.86
CA GLU A 30 -5.72 8.39 -5.44
C GLU A 30 -6.83 9.08 -4.64
N GLN A 31 -7.87 8.34 -4.24
CA GLN A 31 -8.94 8.89 -3.40
C GLN A 31 -8.42 9.39 -2.05
N VAL A 32 -7.55 8.61 -1.39
CA VAL A 32 -6.92 9.02 -0.13
C VAL A 32 -6.05 10.25 -0.32
N MET A 33 -5.32 10.37 -1.43
CA MET A 33 -4.50 11.56 -1.70
C MET A 33 -5.35 12.83 -1.90
N GLN A 34 -6.58 12.69 -2.38
CA GLN A 34 -7.50 13.82 -2.59
C GLN A 34 -8.27 14.22 -1.33
N GLU A 35 -8.77 13.25 -0.57
CA GLU A 35 -9.78 13.48 0.48
C GLU A 35 -9.42 12.85 1.84
N GLY A 36 -8.31 12.11 1.91
CA GLY A 36 -7.90 11.35 3.09
C GLY A 36 -7.11 12.18 4.09
N ASP A 37 -7.27 11.81 5.36
CA ASP A 37 -6.37 12.24 6.44
C ASP A 37 -5.35 11.14 6.68
N PHE A 38 -4.17 11.50 7.16
CA PHE A 38 -3.11 10.55 7.51
C PHE A 38 -2.84 10.64 9.01
N ALA A 39 -2.50 9.51 9.64
CA ALA A 39 -2.08 9.53 11.04
C ALA A 39 -0.88 10.48 11.21
N GLU A 40 -0.91 11.30 12.28
CA GLU A 40 0.18 12.24 12.56
C GLU A 40 1.48 11.49 12.89
N GLU A 41 1.34 10.37 13.62
CA GLU A 41 2.40 9.38 13.73
C GLU A 41 2.65 8.77 12.35
N ASP A 42 3.85 9.02 11.82
CA ASP A 42 4.30 8.54 10.52
C ASP A 42 3.62 9.14 9.28
N TYR A 43 3.07 10.35 9.44
CA TYR A 43 2.45 11.11 8.35
C TYR A 43 3.25 11.04 7.05
N GLU A 44 4.54 11.36 7.09
CA GLU A 44 5.39 11.38 5.88
C GLU A 44 5.52 9.99 5.26
N THR A 45 5.79 8.97 6.07
CA THR A 45 5.92 7.59 5.60
C THR A 45 4.64 7.10 4.94
N ILE A 46 3.50 7.24 5.63
CA ILE A 46 2.20 6.76 5.14
C ILE A 46 1.82 7.53 3.87
N ARG A 47 1.89 8.87 3.88
CA ARG A 47 1.56 9.70 2.73
C ARG A 47 2.42 9.38 1.51
N ASN A 48 3.73 9.20 1.70
CA ASN A 48 4.64 8.90 0.59
C ASN A 48 4.34 7.53 -0.02
N ILE A 49 4.02 6.53 0.81
CA ILE A 49 3.62 5.22 0.31
C ILE A 49 2.29 5.33 -0.45
N VAL A 50 1.28 6.02 0.08
CA VAL A 50 0.00 6.20 -0.64
C VAL A 50 0.23 6.92 -1.98
N ALA A 51 1.01 8.00 -2.01
CA ALA A 51 1.34 8.69 -3.25
C ALA A 51 2.03 7.75 -4.27
N ARG A 52 2.92 6.87 -3.79
CA ARG A 52 3.59 5.87 -4.64
C ARG A 52 2.63 4.82 -5.19
N LEU A 53 1.65 4.38 -4.39
CA LEU A 53 0.61 3.44 -4.81
C LEU A 53 -0.33 4.05 -5.85
N GLY A 54 -0.61 5.35 -5.78
CA GLY A 54 -1.49 6.06 -6.73
C GLY A 54 -0.97 6.17 -8.17
N VAL A 55 0.24 5.67 -8.45
CA VAL A 55 0.80 5.63 -9.82
C VAL A 55 1.23 4.22 -10.23
N ALA A 56 0.84 3.20 -9.46
CA ALA A 56 1.38 1.85 -9.58
C ALA A 56 0.92 1.07 -10.83
N ASP A 57 -0.12 1.53 -11.53
CA ASP A 57 -0.60 0.96 -12.79
C ASP A 57 0.08 1.56 -14.04
N VAL A 58 0.82 2.66 -13.87
CA VAL A 58 1.57 3.31 -14.95
C VAL A 58 2.81 2.48 -15.32
N GLU A 59 3.07 2.38 -16.62
CA GLU A 59 4.28 1.72 -17.14
C GLU A 59 5.54 2.41 -16.58
N GLY A 60 6.51 1.61 -16.10
CA GLY A 60 7.70 2.11 -15.39
C GLY A 60 7.51 2.36 -13.89
N PHE A 61 6.28 2.37 -13.39
CA PHE A 61 5.95 2.55 -11.96
C PHE A 61 5.26 1.35 -11.33
N ARG A 62 5.27 0.19 -12.01
CA ARG A 62 4.66 -1.03 -11.48
C ARG A 62 5.29 -1.45 -10.15
N LEU A 63 4.45 -1.89 -9.23
CA LEU A 63 4.89 -2.44 -7.94
C LEU A 63 5.58 -3.78 -8.16
N SER A 64 6.85 -3.85 -7.77
CA SER A 64 7.59 -5.11 -7.68
C SER A 64 7.28 -5.82 -6.36
N TRP A 65 7.57 -7.11 -6.29
CA TRP A 65 7.51 -7.85 -5.03
C TRP A 65 8.47 -7.26 -3.98
N ASP A 66 9.70 -6.94 -4.38
CA ASP A 66 10.71 -6.40 -3.47
C ASP A 66 10.28 -5.04 -2.89
N GLU A 67 9.69 -4.17 -3.70
CA GLU A 67 9.15 -2.88 -3.24
C GLU A 67 7.99 -3.06 -2.25
N ILE A 68 7.12 -4.04 -2.48
CA ILE A 68 6.04 -4.37 -1.53
C ILE A 68 6.61 -4.84 -0.19
N VAL A 69 7.68 -5.65 -0.20
CA VAL A 69 8.35 -6.09 1.01
C VAL A 69 8.97 -4.91 1.76
N GLU A 70 9.70 -4.05 1.06
CA GLU A 70 10.32 -2.84 1.63
C GLU A 70 9.26 -1.92 2.25
N ILE A 71 8.13 -1.72 1.58
CA ILE A 71 7.01 -0.94 2.11
C ILE A 71 6.48 -1.57 3.40
N LEU A 72 6.23 -2.87 3.43
CA LEU A 72 5.73 -3.55 4.64
C LEU A 72 6.73 -3.48 5.80
N GLU A 73 8.03 -3.55 5.51
CA GLU A 73 9.09 -3.37 6.51
C GLU A 73 9.16 -1.94 7.05
N GLN A 74 9.02 -0.92 6.19
CA GLN A 74 8.92 0.49 6.61
C GLN A 74 7.72 0.74 7.53
N LEU A 75 6.62 0.03 7.32
CA LEU A 75 5.43 0.08 8.18
C LEU A 75 5.64 -0.68 9.52
N GLY A 76 6.74 -1.43 9.67
CA GLY A 76 7.09 -2.15 10.90
C GLY A 76 6.71 -3.64 10.89
N TYR A 77 6.34 -4.20 9.74
CA TYR A 77 6.00 -5.62 9.60
C TYR A 77 7.21 -6.44 9.12
N LYS A 78 7.16 -7.74 9.37
CA LYS A 78 8.06 -8.72 8.74
C LYS A 78 7.27 -9.52 7.74
N VAL A 79 7.83 -9.71 6.54
CA VAL A 79 7.15 -10.46 5.48
C VAL A 79 7.56 -11.93 5.50
N ARG A 80 6.58 -12.81 5.43
CA ARG A 80 6.76 -14.25 5.21
C ARG A 80 5.76 -14.70 4.15
N VAL A 81 6.22 -15.47 3.17
CA VAL A 81 5.37 -16.10 2.17
C VAL A 81 5.13 -17.55 2.55
N GLU A 82 3.88 -18.00 2.42
CA GLU A 82 3.45 -19.37 2.65
C GLU A 82 2.62 -19.84 1.46
N VAL A 83 2.74 -21.12 1.10
CA VAL A 83 1.92 -21.77 0.06
C VAL A 83 0.94 -22.69 0.77
N THR A 84 -0.35 -22.41 0.65
CA THR A 84 -1.43 -23.20 1.24
C THR A 84 -2.14 -24.04 0.18
N GLY A 85 -2.58 -25.25 0.55
CA GLY A 85 -3.34 -26.17 -0.31
C GLY A 85 -4.78 -26.37 0.15
#